data_AF-I5BQM0-F1
#
_entry.id   AF-I5BQM0-F1
#
_cell.length_a   1.000
_cell.length_b   1.000
_cell.length_c   1.000
_cell.angle_alpha   90.00
_cell.angle_beta   90.00
_cell.angle_gamma   90.00
#
_symmetry.space_group_name_H-M   'P 1'
#
loop_
_entity.id
_entity.type
_entity.pdbx_description
1 polymer ?
#
loop_
_entity_poly.entity_id
_entity_poly.type
_entity_poly.pdbx_seq_one_letter_code
_entity_poly.pdbx_strand_id
1 'polypeptide(L)'
;MTVDTAATLAIAKTTATPNVVVGEVFTYTITVTNNGPSDAQQVVVTDALPAGVSFESADTGGSLDNGVVSWTVGTLAAARRST
;
A
#
# COMPACT_ATOMS: atom_id res chain seq x y z
N MET A 1 11.47 -32.25 -4.16
CA MET A 1 11.41 -31.02 -3.36
C MET A 1 11.74 -29.87 -4.31
N THR A 2 10.74 -29.12 -4.77
CA THR A 2 10.99 -27.88 -5.50
C THR A 2 11.14 -26.78 -4.45
N VAL A 3 12.27 -26.08 -4.46
CA VAL A 3 12.38 -24.82 -3.71
C VAL A 3 11.53 -23.82 -4.46
N ASP A 4 10.49 -23.29 -3.81
CA ASP A 4 9.80 -22.11 -4.32
C ASP A 4 10.76 -20.92 -4.14
N THR A 5 11.03 -20.18 -5.21
CA THR A 5 11.92 -19.02 -5.23
C THR A 5 11.19 -17.78 -5.75
N ALA A 6 9.87 -17.75 -5.61
CA ALA A 6 9.06 -16.60 -5.97
C ALA A 6 8.91 -15.64 -4.78
N ALA A 7 8.77 -14.35 -5.08
CA ALA A 7 8.22 -13.40 -4.12
C ALA A 7 6.69 -13.56 -4.07
N THR A 8 6.09 -13.50 -2.88
CA THR A 8 4.64 -13.65 -2.70
C THR A 8 4.11 -12.43 -1.97
N LEU A 9 3.63 -11.44 -2.72
CA LEU A 9 3.15 -10.19 -2.16
C LEU A 9 1.70 -10.29 -1.69
N ALA A 10 1.43 -9.69 -0.53
CA ALA A 10 0.11 -9.45 0.01
C ALA A 10 -0.03 -7.97 0.38
N ILE A 11 -1.23 -7.41 0.18
CA ILE A 11 -1.54 -6.02 0.53
C ILE A 11 -2.79 -5.98 1.40
N ALA A 12 -2.78 -5.13 2.43
CA ALA A 12 -3.93 -4.86 3.28
C ALA A 12 -4.12 -3.36 3.43
N LYS A 13 -5.38 -2.92 3.40
CA LYS A 13 -5.77 -1.53 3.65
C LYS A 13 -6.76 -1.52 4.81
N THR A 14 -6.45 -0.77 5.85
CA THR A 14 -7.29 -0.70 7.06
C THR A 14 -7.52 0.76 7.46
N THR A 15 -8.58 0.99 8.23
CA THR A 15 -8.81 2.26 8.92
C THR A 15 -9.33 1.97 10.32
N ALA A 16 -9.00 2.84 11.27
CA ALA A 16 -9.63 2.84 12.58
C ALA A 16 -11.03 3.47 12.55
N THR A 17 -11.38 4.21 11.48
CA THR A 17 -12.61 5.00 11.37
C THR A 17 -13.44 4.53 10.18
N PRO A 18 -14.25 3.47 10.35
CA PRO A 18 -15.03 2.90 9.24
C PRO A 18 -16.19 3.79 8.78
N ASN A 19 -16.65 4.70 9.64
CA ASN A 19 -17.71 5.65 9.33
C ASN A 19 -17.11 7.06 9.36
N VAL A 20 -17.06 7.69 8.19
CA VAL A 20 -16.50 9.04 8.02
C VAL A 20 -17.66 9.98 7.74
N VAL A 21 -17.68 11.13 8.43
CA VAL A 21 -18.63 12.20 8.13
C VAL A 21 -18.09 13.02 6.96
N VAL A 22 -18.97 13.41 6.04
CA VAL A 22 -18.59 14.26 4.90
C VAL A 22 -17.91 15.54 5.41
N GLY A 23 -16.72 15.83 4.88
CA GLY A 23 -15.91 16.98 5.25
C GLY A 23 -14.88 16.72 6.35
N GLU A 24 -14.88 15.53 6.97
CA GLU A 24 -13.83 15.13 7.91
C GLU A 24 -12.67 14.42 7.21
N VAL A 25 -11.48 14.64 7.75
CA VAL A 25 -10.27 13.91 7.35
C VAL A 25 -10.26 12.57 8.09
N PHE A 26 -9.95 11.51 7.37
CA PHE A 26 -9.74 10.19 7.94
C PHE A 26 -8.48 9.57 7.33
N THR A 27 -7.90 8.61 8.04
CA THR A 27 -6.62 7.99 7.66
C THR A 27 -6.83 6.51 7.34
N TYR A 28 -6.18 6.06 6.25
CA TYR A 28 -5.98 4.65 5.96
C TYR A 28 -4.53 4.25 6.26
N THR A 29 -4.34 3.01 6.68
CA THR A 29 -3.02 2.37 6.73
C THR A 29 -2.97 1.30 5.65
N ILE A 30 -2.00 1.41 4.74
CA ILE A 30 -1.72 0.38 3.75
C ILE A 30 -0.51 -0.40 4.23
N THR A 31 -0.56 -1.73 4.13
CA THR A 31 0.54 -2.60 4.51
C THR A 31 0.83 -3.55 3.37
N VAL A 32 2.08 -3.60 2.94
CA VAL A 32 2.57 -4.55 1.92
C VAL A 32 3.49 -5.56 2.59
N THR A 33 3.26 -6.84 2.37
CA THR A 33 4.06 -7.93 2.93
C THR A 33 4.55 -8.85 1.82
N ASN A 34 5.82 -9.22 1.83
CA ASN A 34 6.36 -10.29 1.00
C ASN A 34 6.45 -11.57 1.83
N ASN A 35 5.47 -12.46 1.66
CA ASN A 35 5.41 -13.78 2.29
C ASN A 35 6.24 -14.85 1.55
N GLY A 36 6.83 -14.50 0.41
CA GLY A 36 7.62 -15.41 -0.40
C GLY A 36 9.07 -15.51 0.09
N PRO A 37 9.77 -16.60 -0.28
CA PRO A 37 11.18 -16.81 0.05
C PRO A 37 12.17 -15.97 -0.78
N SER A 38 11.71 -15.15 -1.73
CA SER A 38 12.57 -14.29 -2.56
C SER A 38 12.17 -12.82 -2.52
N ASP A 39 13.13 -11.94 -2.75
CA ASP A 39 12.94 -10.48 -2.71
C ASP A 39 12.03 -10.00 -3.85
N ALA A 40 11.12 -9.08 -3.53
CA ALA A 40 10.30 -8.40 -4.51
C ALA A 40 10.99 -7.10 -4.92
N GLN A 41 11.32 -6.97 -6.20
CA GLN A 41 12.00 -5.79 -6.76
C GLN A 41 11.01 -4.83 -7.40
N GLN A 42 11.31 -3.54 -7.36
CA GLN A 42 10.53 -2.48 -8.03
C GLN A 42 9.04 -2.47 -7.63
N VAL A 43 8.76 -2.73 -6.36
CA VAL A 43 7.41 -2.73 -5.81
C VAL A 43 6.86 -1.31 -5.81
N VAL A 44 5.69 -1.15 -6.41
CA VAL A 44 4.90 0.08 -6.43
C VAL A 44 3.51 -0.24 -5.91
N VAL A 45 3.01 0.60 -5.00
CA VAL A 45 1.64 0.53 -4.49
C VAL A 45 0.84 1.65 -5.11
N THR A 46 -0.37 1.34 -5.58
CA THR A 46 -1.32 2.33 -6.11
C THR A 46 -2.66 2.19 -5.42
N ASP A 47 -3.26 3.30 -5.02
CA ASP A 47 -4.57 3.37 -4.37
C ASP A 47 -5.46 4.37 -5.08
N ALA A 48 -6.50 3.89 -5.78
CA ALA A 48 -7.48 4.74 -6.44
C ALA A 48 -8.50 5.24 -5.41
N LEU A 49 -8.57 6.56 -5.23
CA LEU A 49 -9.51 7.17 -4.30
C LEU A 49 -10.94 7.03 -4.82
N PRO A 50 -11.90 6.59 -3.98
CA PRO A 50 -13.30 6.59 -4.35
C PRO A 50 -13.80 8.00 -4.71
N ALA A 51 -14.83 8.06 -5.56
CA ALA A 51 -15.48 9.33 -5.86
C ALA A 51 -15.96 10.04 -4.58
N GLY A 52 -15.69 11.33 -4.47
CA GLY A 52 -16.05 12.15 -3.30
C GLY A 52 -15.02 12.14 -2.17
N VAL A 53 -13.92 11.38 -2.29
CA VAL A 53 -12.77 11.47 -1.39
C VAL A 53 -11.70 12.37 -2.00
N SER A 54 -11.26 13.37 -1.24
CA SER A 54 -10.12 14.22 -1.60
C SER A 54 -8.86 13.73 -0.89
N PHE A 55 -7.73 13.83 -1.58
CA PHE A 55 -6.43 13.55 -1.00
C PHE A 55 -5.96 14.74 -0.17
N GLU A 56 -5.60 14.48 1.08
CA GLU A 56 -4.96 15.48 1.96
C GLU A 56 -3.45 15.29 1.98
N SER A 57 -3.01 14.09 2.39
CA SER A 57 -1.60 13.74 2.47
C SER A 57 -1.39 12.24 2.48
N ALA A 58 -0.17 11.82 2.20
CA ALA A 58 0.30 10.46 2.40
C ALA A 58 1.69 10.48 3.02
N ASP A 59 1.93 9.50 3.88
CA ASP A 59 3.27 9.22 4.39
C ASP A 59 4.12 8.53 3.31
N THR A 60 5.41 8.36 3.61
CA THR A 60 6.34 7.53 2.82
C THR A 60 6.47 7.96 1.35
N GLY A 61 6.24 9.26 1.08
CA GLY A 61 6.41 9.86 -0.25
C GLY A 61 5.29 9.55 -1.23
N GLY A 62 4.09 9.20 -0.75
CA GLY A 62 2.92 8.99 -1.61
C GLY A 62 2.59 10.22 -2.45
N SER A 63 2.39 10.03 -3.75
CA SER A 63 2.08 11.11 -4.68
C SER A 63 0.71 10.88 -5.30
N LEU A 64 -0.15 11.91 -5.28
CA LEU A 64 -1.43 11.91 -5.95
C LEU A 64 -1.27 12.33 -7.41
N ASP A 65 -1.78 11.50 -8.32
CA ASP A 65 -2.02 11.88 -9.71
C ASP A 65 -3.40 11.38 -10.16
N ASN A 66 -4.21 12.30 -10.70
CA ASN A 66 -5.54 12.02 -11.24
C ASN A 66 -6.44 11.12 -10.34
N GLY A 67 -6.47 11.37 -9.03
CA GLY A 67 -7.28 10.60 -8.07
C GLY A 67 -6.67 9.26 -7.63
N VAL A 68 -5.44 8.95 -8.04
CA VAL A 68 -4.70 7.76 -7.64
C VAL A 68 -3.47 8.16 -6.84
N VAL A 69 -3.33 7.65 -5.63
CA VAL A 69 -2.13 7.83 -4.80
C VAL A 69 -1.17 6.68 -5.05
N SER A 70 0.10 6.98 -5.32
CA SER A 70 1.13 5.98 -5.62
C SER A 70 2.34 6.09 -4.70
N TRP A 71 2.89 4.95 -4.26
CA TRP A 71 4.11 4.84 -3.46
C TRP A 71 5.12 3.93 -4.13
N THR A 72 6.37 4.39 -4.21
CA THR A 72 7.49 3.54 -4.64
C THR A 72 8.13 2.89 -3.41
N VAL A 73 7.89 1.60 -3.22
CA VAL A 73 8.49 0.80 -2.13
C VAL A 73 9.90 0.34 -2.50
N GLY A 74 10.18 0.14 -3.80
CA GLY A 74 11.48 -0.31 -4.27
C GLY A 74 11.68 -1.80 -4.02
N THR A 75 12.65 -2.18 -3.21
CA THR A 75 12.90 -3.58 -2.85
C THR A 75 12.20 -3.94 -1.55
N LEU A 76 11.33 -4.95 -1.59
CA LEU A 76 10.75 -5.57 -0.40
C LEU A 76 11.34 -6.97 -0.22
N ALA A 77 12.30 -7.07 0.70
CA ALA A 77 13.01 -8.33 0.95
C ALA A 77 12.08 -9.47 1.39
N ALA A 78 12.51 -10.71 1.18
CA ALA A 78 11.78 -11.91 1.58
C ALA A 78 11.37 -11.87 3.07
N ALA A 79 10.14 -12.30 3.37
CA ALA A 79 9.54 -12.28 4.70
C ALA A 79 9.48 -10.89 5.38
N ARG A 80 9.56 -9.78 4.62
CA ARG A 80 9.45 -8.40 5.16
C ARG A 80 8.13 -7.73 4.82
N ARG A 81 7.85 -6.68 5.60
CA ARG A 81 6.66 -5.83 5.51
C ARG A 81 7.07 -4.35 5.42
N SER A 82 6.31 -3.59 4.64
CA SER A 82 6.33 -2.13 4.58
C SER A 82 4.95 -1.58 4.95
N THR A 83 4.89 -0.39 5.54
CA THR A 83 3.67 0.28 6.01
C THR A 83 3.79 1.78 5.76
#